data_AF-A0A0M0JVE1-F1
#
_entry.id   AF-A0A0M0JVE1-F1
#
_cell.length_a   1.000
_cell.length_b   1.000
_cell.length_c   1.000
_cell.angle_alpha   90.00
_cell.angle_beta   90.00
_cell.angle_gamma   90.00
#
_symmetry.space_group_name_H-M   'P 1'
#
loop_
_entity.id
_entity.type
_entity.pdbx_description
1 polymer ?
#
loop_
_entity_poly.entity_id
_entity_poly.type
_entity_poly.pdbx_seq_one_letter_code
_entity_poly.pdbx_strand_id
1 'polypeptide(L)'
;MPSITESFASKQRFHDLAIKEDDRVRRSLEEAGVHLIEGYFNETLPGSVGQLALLRLDADSFAPTYEVLERLYPRLSAGGYVVFDDWKILQSQQAILQFRREQNITTPIFASLRSWPPPLQTIDCMAFWRKEAPMTSD
;
A
#
# COMPACT_ATOMS: atom_id res chain seq x y z
N MET A 1 -5.98 17.99 -35.87
CA MET A 1 -5.39 17.25 -34.74
C MET A 1 -5.60 18.06 -33.48
N PRO A 2 -6.51 17.67 -32.57
CA PRO A 2 -6.66 18.33 -31.28
C PRO A 2 -5.65 17.77 -30.27
N SER A 3 -5.07 18.67 -29.48
CA SER A 3 -4.09 18.42 -28.44
C SER A 3 -4.69 17.63 -27.27
N ILE A 4 -3.96 16.62 -26.80
CA ILE A 4 -4.28 15.84 -25.61
C ILE A 4 -3.89 16.67 -24.39
N THR A 5 -4.81 17.49 -23.92
CA THR A 5 -4.78 18.05 -22.57
C THR A 5 -6.20 18.02 -22.04
N GLU A 6 -6.35 17.52 -20.81
CA GLU A 6 -7.59 17.40 -20.03
C GLU A 6 -8.36 16.09 -20.16
N SER A 7 -7.99 15.15 -19.29
CA SER A 7 -8.97 14.43 -18.48
C SER A 7 -8.34 14.15 -17.11
N PHE A 8 -8.13 15.21 -16.33
CA PHE A 8 -8.07 15.05 -14.88
C PHE A 8 -9.49 14.72 -14.45
N ALA A 9 -9.75 13.45 -14.19
CA ALA A 9 -10.98 12.98 -13.60
C ALA A 9 -11.34 13.89 -12.42
N SER A 10 -12.50 14.52 -12.52
CA SER A 10 -13.09 15.44 -11.55
C SER A 10 -12.85 14.96 -10.10
N LYS A 11 -12.29 15.84 -9.26
CA LYS A 11 -12.11 15.72 -7.79
C LYS A 11 -13.40 15.38 -6.99
N GLN A 12 -14.53 15.19 -7.66
CA GLN A 12 -15.86 15.12 -7.06
C GLN A 12 -16.34 13.70 -6.68
N ARG A 13 -15.60 12.62 -7.00
CA ARG A 13 -16.16 11.25 -6.95
C ARG A 13 -15.57 10.26 -5.94
N PHE A 14 -14.67 10.72 -5.05
CA PHE A 14 -14.06 9.84 -4.04
C PHE A 14 -14.68 9.95 -2.64
N HIS A 15 -15.64 10.85 -2.43
CA HIS A 15 -16.30 11.04 -1.12
C HIS A 15 -17.16 9.85 -0.67
N ASP A 16 -17.48 8.90 -1.56
CA ASP A 16 -18.40 7.79 -1.26
C ASP A 16 -17.71 6.52 -0.73
N LEU A 17 -16.37 6.46 -0.71
CA LEU A 17 -15.60 5.32 -0.15
C LEU A 17 -15.09 5.59 1.27
N ALA A 18 -15.11 6.85 1.70
CA ALA A 18 -14.92 7.18 3.10
C ALA A 18 -16.09 6.58 3.90
N ILE A 19 -15.81 6.04 5.08
CA ILE A 19 -16.82 5.72 6.08
C ILE A 19 -17.75 6.94 6.14
N LYS A 20 -19.00 6.80 5.66
CA LYS A 20 -20.02 7.84 5.87
C LYS A 20 -19.99 8.15 7.36
N GLU A 21 -19.72 9.41 7.69
CA GLU A 21 -19.45 9.91 9.05
C GLU A 21 -20.56 9.50 10.03
N ASP A 22 -20.51 8.25 10.54
CA ASP A 22 -21.16 7.90 11.79
C ASP A 22 -20.09 8.08 12.86
N ASP A 23 -20.17 9.20 13.57
CA ASP A 23 -19.28 9.53 14.68
C ASP A 23 -19.17 8.39 15.71
N ARG A 24 -20.16 7.48 15.79
CA ARG A 24 -20.08 6.29 16.65
C ARG A 24 -19.07 5.27 16.14
N VAL A 25 -19.00 5.05 14.83
CA VAL A 25 -18.00 4.15 14.22
C VAL A 25 -16.61 4.71 14.44
N ARG A 26 -16.42 6.00 14.19
CA ARG A 26 -15.11 6.66 14.40
C ARG A 26 -14.65 6.58 15.85
N ARG A 27 -15.52 6.91 16.81
CA ARG A 27 -15.21 6.77 18.24
C ARG A 27 -14.90 5.33 18.64
N SER A 28 -15.68 4.37 18.16
CA SER A 28 -15.43 2.95 18.47
C SER A 28 -14.09 2.46 17.92
N LEU A 29 -13.66 2.96 16.75
CA LEU A 29 -12.35 2.67 16.18
C LEU A 29 -11.23 3.29 16.99
N GLU A 30 -11.37 4.55 17.40
CA GLU A 30 -10.41 5.24 18.26
C GLU A 30 -10.26 4.54 19.62
N GLU A 31 -11.36 4.11 20.23
CA GLU A 31 -11.37 3.30 21.47
C GLU A 31 -10.68 1.94 21.28
N ALA A 32 -10.73 1.38 20.08
CA ALA A 32 -10.01 0.17 19.69
C ALA A 32 -8.53 0.42 19.32
N GLY A 33 -8.03 1.66 19.46
CA GLY A 33 -6.67 2.04 19.08
C GLY A 33 -6.45 2.16 17.56
N VAL A 34 -7.53 2.29 16.79
CA VAL A 34 -7.48 2.49 15.33
C VAL A 34 -7.51 3.99 15.04
N HIS A 35 -6.43 4.48 14.43
CA HIS A 35 -6.33 5.87 13.98
C HIS A 35 -6.63 5.96 12.49
N LEU A 36 -7.69 6.68 12.14
CA LEU A 36 -8.06 6.97 10.76
C LEU A 36 -7.37 8.23 10.27
N ILE A 37 -6.69 8.13 9.12
CA ILE A 37 -6.06 9.26 8.44
C ILE A 37 -6.89 9.56 7.20
N GLU A 38 -7.57 10.70 7.18
CA GLU A 38 -8.44 11.11 6.10
C GLU A 38 -7.70 12.00 5.09
N GLY A 39 -7.88 11.71 3.81
CA GLY A 39 -7.30 12.46 2.69
C GLY A 39 -6.57 11.56 1.69
N TYR A 40 -6.02 12.18 0.66
CA TYR A 40 -5.26 11.45 -0.36
C TYR A 40 -3.86 11.07 0.16
N PHE A 41 -3.27 9.98 -0.36
CA PHE A 41 -1.95 9.51 0.08
C PHE A 41 -0.85 10.57 -0.03
N ASN A 42 -0.88 11.36 -1.11
CA ASN A 42 0.07 12.45 -1.35
C ASN A 42 -0.01 13.59 -0.34
N GLU A 43 -1.17 13.78 0.28
CA GLU A 43 -1.43 14.84 1.25
C GLU A 43 -1.20 14.34 2.68
N THR A 44 -1.45 13.06 2.92
CA THR A 44 -1.56 12.51 4.29
C THR A 44 -0.37 11.68 4.72
N LEU A 45 0.36 11.05 3.79
CA LEU A 45 1.48 10.18 4.14
C LEU A 45 2.78 10.97 4.34
N PRO A 46 3.69 10.53 5.22
CA PRO A 46 3.54 9.36 6.09
C PRO A 46 2.64 9.62 7.33
N GLY A 47 2.16 10.84 7.54
CA GLY A 47 1.32 11.21 8.67
C GLY A 47 2.01 10.99 10.03
N SER A 48 1.21 10.86 11.08
CA SER A 48 1.66 10.52 12.44
C SER A 48 1.82 9.01 12.64
N VAL A 49 2.60 8.36 11.78
CA VAL A 49 2.82 6.90 11.83
C VAL A 49 4.18 6.58 12.45
N GLY A 50 4.20 5.70 13.45
CA GLY A 50 5.43 5.22 14.09
C GLY A 50 6.18 4.18 13.25
N GLN A 51 6.93 3.29 13.93
CA GLN A 51 7.49 2.10 13.29
C GLN A 51 6.38 1.10 12.96
N LEU A 52 6.47 0.47 11.80
CA LEU A 52 5.49 -0.48 11.29
C LEU A 52 6.05 -1.90 11.37
N ALA A 53 5.30 -2.83 11.96
CA ALA A 53 5.57 -4.27 11.84
C ALA A 53 4.97 -4.85 10.55
N LEU A 54 3.89 -4.25 10.06
CA LEU A 54 3.15 -4.65 8.86
C LEU A 54 2.72 -3.40 8.08
N LEU A 55 2.94 -3.43 6.76
CA LEU A 55 2.42 -2.48 5.80
C LEU A 55 1.53 -3.23 4.81
N ARG A 56 0.21 -3.08 4.89
CA ARG A 56 -0.72 -3.60 3.88
C ARG A 56 -1.10 -2.47 2.92
N LEU A 57 -0.86 -2.68 1.63
CA LEU A 57 -1.09 -1.71 0.57
C LEU A 57 -2.15 -2.25 -0.39
N ASP A 58 -3.22 -1.48 -0.54
CA ASP A 58 -4.43 -1.80 -1.31
C ASP A 58 -4.69 -0.59 -2.22
N ALA A 59 -4.09 -0.61 -3.40
CA ALA A 59 -4.09 0.50 -4.34
C ALA A 59 -3.86 -0.04 -5.75
N ASP A 60 -4.80 0.28 -6.63
CA ASP A 60 -4.87 -0.34 -7.96
C ASP A 60 -3.88 0.23 -8.99
N SER A 61 -3.31 1.41 -8.74
CA SER A 61 -2.56 2.16 -9.76
C SER A 61 -1.13 2.49 -9.34
N PHE A 62 -0.30 2.80 -10.34
CA PHE A 62 1.14 2.98 -10.15
C PHE A 62 1.47 4.08 -9.13
N ALA A 63 0.92 5.28 -9.33
CA ALA A 63 1.26 6.47 -8.54
C ALA A 63 0.98 6.30 -7.03
N PRO A 64 -0.23 5.93 -6.58
CA PRO A 64 -0.50 5.72 -5.16
C PRO A 64 0.31 4.56 -4.57
N THR A 65 0.51 3.46 -5.30
CA THR A 65 1.32 2.33 -4.83
C THR A 65 2.77 2.75 -4.60
N TYR A 66 3.36 3.47 -5.55
CA TYR A 66 4.73 3.95 -5.43
C TYR A 66 4.89 4.95 -4.29
N GLU A 67 3.95 5.89 -4.15
CA GLU A 67 3.97 6.92 -3.12
C GLU A 67 3.83 6.36 -1.70
N VAL A 68 2.94 5.39 -1.50
CA VAL A 68 2.83 4.67 -0.23
C VAL A 68 4.16 3.98 0.11
N LEU A 69 4.77 3.30 -0.85
CA LEU A 69 6.06 2.63 -0.65
C LEU A 69 7.17 3.62 -0.30
N GLU A 70 7.31 4.69 -1.06
CA GLU A 70 8.31 5.74 -0.83
C GLU A 70 8.20 6.34 0.57
N ARG A 71 6.97 6.64 1.02
CA ARG A 71 6.73 7.34 2.29
C ARG A 71 6.68 6.43 3.51
N LEU A 72 6.17 5.20 3.39
CA LEU A 72 5.94 4.28 4.53
C LEU A 72 6.92 3.11 4.62
N TYR A 73 7.51 2.64 3.53
CA TYR A 73 8.49 1.54 3.59
C TYR A 73 9.72 1.87 4.46
N PRO A 74 10.23 3.11 4.53
CA PRO A 74 11.29 3.46 5.49
C PRO A 74 10.89 3.25 6.95
N ARG A 75 9.59 3.38 7.27
CA ARG A 75 9.04 3.16 8.62
C ARG A 75 8.77 1.69 8.94
N LEU A 76 8.78 0.81 7.94
CA LEU A 76 8.68 -0.63 8.16
C LEU A 76 9.94 -1.13 8.87
N SER A 77 9.78 -1.79 10.00
CA SER A 77 10.90 -2.34 10.76
C SER A 77 11.57 -3.50 10.04
N ALA A 78 12.86 -3.71 10.30
CA ALA A 78 13.53 -4.93 9.88
C ALA A 78 12.81 -6.16 10.47
N GLY A 79 12.56 -7.15 9.63
CA GLY A 79 11.74 -8.32 9.95
C GLY A 79 10.23 -8.12 9.80
N GLY A 80 9.77 -6.89 9.56
CA GLY A 80 8.37 -6.60 9.24
C GLY A 80 8.00 -7.03 7.82
N TYR A 81 6.70 -7.02 7.51
CA TYR A 81 6.17 -7.45 6.21
C TYR A 81 5.50 -6.30 5.47
N VAL A 82 5.64 -6.31 4.15
CA VAL A 82 4.79 -5.54 3.25
C VAL A 82 3.95 -6.48 2.41
N VAL A 83 2.65 -6.21 2.32
CA VAL A 83 1.64 -7.03 1.62
C VAL A 83 0.90 -6.13 0.63
N PHE A 84 0.71 -6.61 -0.59
CA PHE A 84 0.03 -5.93 -1.69
C PHE A 84 -1.22 -6.70 -2.08
N ASP A 85 -2.38 -6.04 -2.08
CA ASP A 85 -3.65 -6.66 -2.46
C ASP A 85 -3.73 -6.88 -3.98
N ASP A 86 -3.30 -5.88 -4.74
CA ASP A 86 -3.50 -5.78 -6.18
C ASP A 86 -2.36 -6.34 -7.03
N TRP A 87 -1.74 -7.45 -6.62
CA TRP A 87 -0.62 -8.02 -7.39
C TRP A 87 -1.02 -8.45 -8.80
N LYS A 88 -2.31 -8.74 -9.02
CA LYS A 88 -2.91 -9.00 -10.34
C LYS A 88 -2.95 -7.76 -11.26
N ILE A 89 -2.83 -6.55 -10.73
CA ILE A 89 -2.97 -5.31 -11.49
C ILE A 89 -1.59 -4.83 -11.96
N LEU A 90 -1.42 -4.76 -13.28
CA LEU A 90 -0.12 -4.47 -13.91
C LEU A 90 0.50 -3.16 -13.42
N GLN A 91 -0.29 -2.09 -13.25
CA GLN A 91 0.23 -0.79 -12.82
C GLN A 91 0.77 -0.83 -11.38
N SER A 92 0.04 -1.48 -10.47
CA SER A 92 0.47 -1.66 -9.07
C SER A 92 1.73 -2.54 -9.02
N GLN A 93 1.75 -3.64 -9.77
CA GLN A 93 2.93 -4.51 -9.91
C GLN A 93 4.16 -3.74 -10.46
N GLN A 94 3.98 -2.88 -11.46
CA GLN A 94 5.07 -2.06 -12.00
C GLN A 94 5.67 -1.12 -10.95
N ALA A 95 4.84 -0.43 -10.16
CA ALA A 95 5.30 0.42 -9.07
C ALA A 95 6.11 -0.35 -8.03
N ILE A 96 5.61 -1.53 -7.63
CA ILE A 96 6.27 -2.42 -6.68
C ILE A 96 7.66 -2.84 -7.19
N LEU A 97 7.73 -3.35 -8.42
CA LEU A 97 8.98 -3.83 -9.01
C LEU A 97 9.97 -2.69 -9.24
N GLN A 98 9.49 -1.51 -9.64
CA GLN A 98 10.33 -0.33 -9.80
C GLN A 98 10.93 0.13 -8.47
N PHE A 99 10.11 0.31 -7.43
CA PHE A 99 10.58 0.69 -6.10
C PHE A 99 11.63 -0.29 -5.57
N ARG A 100 11.39 -1.60 -5.71
CA ARG A 100 12.35 -2.62 -5.28
C ARG A 100 13.69 -2.52 -6.00
N ARG A 101 13.67 -2.30 -7.31
CA ARG A 101 14.90 -2.14 -8.12
C ARG A 101 15.69 -0.92 -7.65
N GLU A 102 15.02 0.20 -7.42
CA GLU A 102 15.67 1.45 -7.00
C GLU A 102 16.23 1.37 -5.57
N GLN A 103 15.57 0.64 -4.69
CA GLN A 103 16.01 0.40 -3.31
C GLN A 103 16.92 -0.83 -3.17
N ASN A 104 17.31 -1.48 -4.28
CA ASN A 104 18.11 -2.71 -4.29
C ASN A 104 17.55 -3.84 -3.39
N ILE A 105 16.23 -3.98 -3.33
CA ILE A 105 15.56 -4.99 -2.50
C ILE A 105 15.55 -6.32 -3.26
N THR A 106 16.30 -7.30 -2.75
CA THR A 106 16.46 -8.63 -3.36
C THR A 106 15.67 -9.72 -2.64
N THR A 107 15.05 -9.43 -1.49
CA THR A 107 14.30 -10.42 -0.71
C THR A 107 13.18 -11.05 -1.55
N PRO A 108 12.98 -12.38 -1.55
CA PRO A 108 11.97 -13.03 -2.38
C PRO A 108 10.57 -12.43 -2.20
N ILE A 109 9.86 -12.28 -3.31
CA ILE A 109 8.42 -12.00 -3.31
C ILE A 109 7.69 -13.34 -3.26
N PHE A 110 6.77 -13.46 -2.31
CA PHE A 110 5.82 -14.55 -2.24
C PHE A 110 4.48 -14.06 -2.77
N ALA A 111 3.77 -14.91 -3.51
CA ALA A 111 2.44 -14.60 -4.01
C ALA A 111 1.42 -15.60 -3.46
N SER A 112 0.20 -15.12 -3.24
CA SER A 112 -0.97 -15.95 -3.01
C SER A 112 -1.78 -15.93 -4.29
N LEU A 113 -2.06 -17.10 -4.87
CA LEU A 113 -2.73 -17.23 -6.15
C LEU A 113 -3.96 -18.11 -6.01
N ARG A 114 -5.01 -17.83 -6.79
CA ARG A 114 -6.24 -18.64 -6.78
C ARG A 114 -6.00 -20.12 -7.06
N SER A 115 -4.97 -20.43 -7.83
CA SER A 115 -4.57 -21.79 -8.20
C SER A 115 -3.71 -22.50 -7.16
N TRP A 116 -3.20 -21.80 -6.13
CA TRP A 116 -2.36 -22.40 -5.11
C TRP A 116 -3.18 -23.18 -4.07
N PRO A 117 -2.58 -24.18 -3.41
CA PRO A 117 -3.23 -24.85 -2.29
C PRO A 117 -3.27 -23.95 -1.04
N PRO A 118 -4.22 -24.19 -0.12
CA PRO A 118 -4.22 -23.53 1.19
C PRO A 118 -2.88 -23.69 1.92
N PRO A 119 -2.45 -22.69 2.72
CA PRO A 119 -3.17 -21.46 3.07
C PRO A 119 -2.98 -20.29 2.09
N LEU A 120 -2.24 -20.46 1.01
CA LEU A 120 -1.92 -19.39 0.03
C LEU A 120 -2.87 -19.39 -1.17
N GLN A 121 -4.09 -19.89 -0.96
CA GLN A 121 -5.17 -19.81 -1.91
C GLN A 121 -6.02 -18.58 -1.59
N THR A 122 -6.01 -17.59 -2.47
CA THR A 122 -6.85 -16.38 -2.31
C THR A 122 -7.65 -16.09 -3.57
N ILE A 123 -8.80 -15.43 -3.40
CA ILE A 123 -9.62 -14.95 -4.52
C ILE A 123 -8.87 -13.81 -5.23
N ASP A 124 -8.30 -12.90 -4.46
CA ASP A 124 -7.47 -11.81 -4.94
C ASP A 124 -6.01 -12.21 -4.87
N CYS A 125 -5.31 -12.13 -6.01
CA CYS A 125 -3.90 -12.46 -6.06
C CYS A 125 -3.11 -11.39 -5.33
N MET A 126 -2.57 -11.75 -4.17
CA MET A 126 -1.74 -10.89 -3.34
C MET A 126 -0.26 -11.19 -3.55
N ALA A 127 0.59 -10.26 -3.18
CA ALA A 127 2.02 -10.49 -3.03
C ALA A 127 2.55 -9.91 -1.73
N PHE A 128 3.65 -10.44 -1.22
CA PHE A 128 4.30 -9.90 -0.02
C PHE A 128 5.79 -10.23 0.02
N TRP A 129 6.54 -9.46 0.80
CA TRP A 129 7.88 -9.82 1.22
C TRP A 129 8.17 -9.35 2.64
N ARG A 130 9.17 -9.98 3.27
CA ARG A 130 9.74 -9.56 4.56
C ARG A 130 10.85 -8.54 4.31
N LYS A 131 10.85 -7.41 5.03
CA LYS A 131 11.94 -6.44 4.96
C LYS A 131 13.14 -7.00 5.72
N GLU A 132 14.28 -7.13 5.05
CA GLU A 132 15.51 -7.56 5.70
C GLU A 132 16.17 -6.40 6.46
N ALA A 133 17.01 -6.74 7.44
CA ALA A 133 17.83 -5.75 8.13
C ALA A 133 18.82 -5.13 7.13
N PRO A 134 19.16 -3.83 7.29
CA PRO A 134 20.29 -3.26 6.56
C PRO A 134 21.54 -4.10 6.88
N MET A 135 22.36 -4.40 5.87
CA MET A 135 23.66 -5.02 6.13
C MET A 135 24.47 -4.05 6.98
N THR A 136 24.69 -4.39 8.25
CA THR A 136 25.64 -3.66 9.09
C THR A 136 27.03 -3.92 8.53
N SER A 137 27.70 -2.87 8.05
CA SER A 137 29.13 -2.94 7.80
C SER A 137 29.81 -2.98 9.17
N ASP A 138 30.37 -4.13 9.53
CA ASP A 138 31.24 -4.28 10.70
C ASP A 138 32.52 -3.45 10.56
#